data_AF-A0A352RWZ9-F1
#
_entry.id   AF-A0A352RWZ9-F1
#
_cell.length_a   1.000
_cell.length_b   1.000
_cell.length_c   1.000
_cell.angle_alpha   90.00
_cell.angle_beta   90.00
_cell.angle_gamma   90.00
#
_symmetry.space_group_name_H-M   'P 1'
#
loop_
_entity.id
_entity.type
_entity.pdbx_description
1 polymer ?
#
loop_
_entity_poly.entity_id
_entity_poly.type
_entity_poly.pdbx_seq_one_letter_code
_entity_poly.pdbx_strand_id
1 'polypeptide(L)'
;MFWGTGSLTSKPRFDLGGWSIVETDRGEKHLVGIDLENGTGQVSSTVVRFDTRTMRCETASGRIYVLHETTGVSTREAWYVWDGWCRLNGVKSWTDVTSRYRQDMPSA
;
A
#
# COMPACT_ATOMS: atom_id res chain seq x y z
N MET A 1 -8.52 -40.28 -8.43
CA MET A 1 -7.43 -39.39 -8.89
C MET A 1 -7.07 -38.50 -7.72
N PHE A 2 -5.91 -38.73 -7.11
CA PHE A 2 -5.38 -37.92 -6.01
C PHE A 2 -4.64 -36.73 -6.62
N TRP A 3 -5.14 -35.51 -6.41
CA TRP A 3 -4.40 -34.30 -6.74
C TRP A 3 -3.45 -34.00 -5.59
N GLY A 4 -2.17 -34.30 -5.84
CA GLY A 4 -1.08 -34.06 -4.90
C GLY A 4 -0.94 -32.58 -4.57
N THR A 5 -0.77 -32.34 -3.28
CA THR A 5 -0.59 -31.07 -2.60
C THR A 5 0.65 -30.32 -3.06
N GLY A 6 0.44 -29.04 -3.35
CA GLY A 6 1.48 -28.03 -3.51
C GLY A 6 0.88 -26.64 -3.64
N SER A 7 -0.05 -26.26 -2.75
CA SER A 7 -0.40 -24.84 -2.66
C SER A 7 0.78 -24.12 -2.02
N LEU A 8 1.76 -23.75 -2.85
CA LEU A 8 2.56 -22.57 -2.57
C LEU A 8 1.57 -21.41 -2.63
N THR A 9 0.89 -21.12 -1.52
CA THR A 9 0.08 -19.91 -1.39
C THR A 9 1.06 -18.74 -1.34
N SER A 10 1.62 -18.39 -2.48
CA SER A 10 2.41 -17.18 -2.65
C SER A 10 1.51 -16.02 -2.24
N LYS A 11 1.89 -15.32 -1.16
CA LYS A 11 1.16 -14.12 -0.73
C LYS A 11 1.07 -13.17 -1.95
N PRO A 12 -0.11 -12.66 -2.32
CA PRO A 12 -0.22 -11.73 -3.42
C PRO A 12 0.69 -10.53 -3.18
N ARG A 13 1.54 -10.25 -4.18
CA ARG A 13 2.54 -9.18 -4.15
C ARG A 13 2.15 -8.10 -5.15
N PHE A 14 2.28 -6.85 -4.74
CA PHE A 14 2.03 -5.67 -5.55
C PHE A 14 3.26 -4.76 -5.51
N ASP A 15 3.58 -4.13 -6.63
CA ASP A 15 4.65 -3.14 -6.74
C ASP A 15 3.99 -1.76 -6.90
N LEU A 16 4.21 -0.87 -5.92
CA LEU A 16 3.46 0.38 -5.77
C LEU A 16 4.39 1.59 -5.96
N GLY A 17 4.08 2.46 -6.91
CA GLY A 17 4.78 3.72 -7.15
C GLY A 17 3.96 4.93 -6.74
N GLY A 18 4.61 6.10 -6.66
CA GLY A 18 3.96 7.36 -6.25
C GLY A 18 3.17 7.20 -4.95
N TRP A 19 3.73 6.43 -4.01
CA TRP A 19 3.01 5.91 -2.87
C TRP A 19 2.97 6.90 -1.71
N SER A 20 1.98 6.73 -0.84
CA SER A 20 1.83 7.47 0.41
C SER A 20 1.27 6.54 1.49
N ILE A 21 1.61 6.82 2.74
CA ILE A 21 1.03 6.15 3.90
C ILE A 21 0.10 7.16 4.57
N VAL A 22 -1.17 6.80 4.66
CA VAL A 22 -2.20 7.63 5.30
C VAL A 22 -2.68 6.96 6.58
N GLU A 23 -2.91 7.75 7.62
CA GLU A 23 -3.46 7.32 8.90
C GLU A 23 -4.88 7.87 9.06
N THR A 24 -5.86 6.99 9.31
CA THR A 24 -7.27 7.37 9.47
C THR A 24 -7.57 7.92 10.87
N ASP A 25 -8.77 8.47 11.06
CA ASP A 25 -9.30 8.88 12.37
C ASP A 25 -9.42 7.75 13.39
N ARG A 26 -9.27 6.50 12.95
CA ARG A 26 -9.25 5.29 13.79
C ARG A 26 -7.83 4.81 14.11
N GLY A 27 -6.81 5.53 13.64
CA GLY A 27 -5.39 5.17 13.81
C GLY A 27 -4.90 4.06 12.86
N GLU A 28 -5.74 3.61 11.93
CA GLU A 28 -5.39 2.59 10.94
C GLU A 28 -4.52 3.21 9.85
N LYS A 29 -3.45 2.51 9.46
CA LYS A 29 -2.56 2.97 8.39
C LYS A 29 -2.86 2.23 7.10
N HIS A 30 -2.92 2.95 5.99
CA HIS A 30 -3.18 2.39 4.67
C HIS A 30 -2.15 2.92 3.67
N LEU A 31 -1.84 2.10 2.67
CA LEU A 31 -1.08 2.54 1.51
C LEU A 31 -2.05 3.09 0.47
N VAL A 32 -1.64 4.20 -0.16
CA VAL A 32 -2.29 4.80 -1.32
C VAL A 32 -1.21 4.97 -2.38
N GLY A 33 -1.44 4.51 -3.61
CA GLY A 33 -0.45 4.68 -4.67
C GLY A 33 -0.92 4.14 -6.01
N ILE A 34 -0.01 4.10 -6.97
CA ILE A 34 -0.26 3.54 -8.29
C ILE A 34 0.32 2.13 -8.33
N ASP A 35 -0.52 1.15 -8.64
CA ASP A 35 -0.06 -0.20 -8.98
C ASP A 35 0.72 -0.13 -10.30
N LEU A 36 2.00 -0.45 -10.24
CA LEU A 36 2.91 -0.34 -11.38
C LEU A 36 2.69 -1.41 -12.44
N GLU A 37 1.98 -2.50 -12.10
CA GLU A 37 1.67 -3.56 -13.07
C GLU A 37 0.59 -3.11 -14.07
N ASN A 38 -0.45 -2.43 -13.58
CA ASN A 38 -1.61 -2.05 -14.39
C ASN A 38 -1.83 -0.54 -14.52
N GLY A 39 -1.05 0.28 -13.81
CA GLY A 39 -1.13 1.74 -13.86
C GLY A 39 -2.36 2.33 -13.15
N THR A 40 -3.03 1.58 -12.27
CA THR A 40 -4.28 2.02 -11.62
C THR A 40 -4.06 2.49 -10.19
N GLY A 41 -4.97 3.34 -9.69
CA GLY A 41 -4.98 3.75 -8.29
C GLY A 41 -5.32 2.59 -7.37
N GLN A 42 -4.55 2.41 -6.30
CA GLN A 42 -4.66 1.30 -5.36
C GLN A 42 -4.68 1.80 -3.92
N VAL A 43 -5.57 1.20 -3.12
CA VAL A 43 -5.61 1.37 -1.65
C VAL A 43 -5.42 0.00 -1.00
N SER A 44 -4.58 -0.08 0.02
CA SER A 44 -4.38 -1.32 0.77
C SER A 44 -5.38 -1.49 1.92
N SER A 45 -5.52 -2.72 2.41
CA SER A 45 -6.03 -2.93 3.78
C SER A 45 -4.99 -2.43 4.81
N THR A 46 -5.35 -2.44 6.10
CA THR A 46 -4.52 -1.91 7.18
C THR A 46 -3.10 -2.48 7.15
N VAL A 47 -2.10 -1.61 7.15
CA VAL A 47 -0.68 -1.96 7.25
C VAL A 47 -0.42 -2.48 8.66
N VAL A 48 0.08 -3.71 8.75
CA VAL A 48 0.44 -4.35 10.03
C VAL A 48 1.95 -4.41 10.24
N ARG A 49 2.73 -4.29 9.15
CA ARG A 49 4.19 -4.25 9.21
C ARG A 49 4.74 -3.38 8.08
N PHE A 50 5.76 -2.58 8.39
CA PHE A 50 6.51 -1.80 7.43
C PHE A 50 8.01 -2.04 7.67
N ASP A 51 8.72 -2.54 6.67
CA ASP A 51 10.18 -2.66 6.66
C ASP A 51 10.75 -1.54 5.78
N THR A 52 11.26 -0.49 6.42
CA THR A 52 11.85 0.70 5.76
C THR A 52 13.13 0.38 5.01
N ARG A 53 13.84 -0.68 5.41
CA ARG A 53 15.11 -1.07 4.79
C ARG A 53 14.90 -1.79 3.46
N THR A 54 13.82 -2.55 3.35
CA THR A 54 13.46 -3.26 2.11
C THR A 54 12.30 -2.62 1.36
N MET A 55 11.74 -1.54 1.88
CA MET A 55 10.57 -0.85 1.34
C MET A 55 9.39 -1.81 1.12
N ARG A 56 9.13 -2.65 2.13
CA ARG A 56 8.07 -3.67 2.08
C ARG A 56 7.03 -3.48 3.17
N CYS A 57 5.76 -3.58 2.79
CA CYS A 57 4.64 -3.56 3.71
C CYS A 57 3.89 -4.89 3.71
N GLU A 58 3.51 -5.35 4.89
CA GLU A 58 2.52 -6.41 5.05
C GLU A 58 1.21 -5.80 5.55
N THR A 59 0.11 -6.30 5.02
CA THR A 59 -1.24 -5.80 5.33
C THR A 59 -2.06 -6.85 6.06
N ALA A 60 -3.14 -6.45 6.73
CA ALA A 60 -4.03 -7.34 7.48
C ALA A 60 -4.65 -8.44 6.60
N SER A 61 -4.81 -8.19 5.29
CA SER A 61 -5.25 -9.21 4.32
C SER A 61 -4.16 -10.21 3.92
N GLY A 62 -2.94 -10.08 4.44
CA GLY A 62 -1.78 -10.92 4.10
C GLY A 62 -1.09 -10.57 2.78
N ARG A 63 -1.46 -9.45 2.14
CA ARG A 63 -0.81 -8.95 0.91
C ARG A 63 0.51 -8.29 1.23
N ILE A 64 1.46 -8.42 0.32
CA ILE A 64 2.76 -7.78 0.36
C ILE A 64 2.80 -6.64 -0.66
N TYR A 65 3.14 -5.43 -0.22
CA TYR A 65 3.39 -4.31 -1.11
C TYR A 65 4.88 -3.98 -1.09
N VAL A 66 5.48 -3.82 -2.27
CA VAL A 66 6.84 -3.32 -2.43
C VAL A 66 6.76 -1.91 -2.98
N LEU A 67 7.34 -0.97 -2.25
CA LEU A 67 7.22 0.45 -2.51
C LEU A 67 8.42 0.92 -3.32
N HIS A 68 8.14 1.58 -4.43
CA HIS A 68 9.17 2.09 -5.35
C HIS A 68 9.17 3.61 -5.33
N GLU A 69 10.34 4.20 -5.10
CA GLU A 69 10.55 5.63 -5.34
C GLU A 69 10.51 5.88 -6.85
N THR A 70 9.43 6.49 -7.32
CA THR A 70 9.23 6.79 -8.74
C THR A 70 9.12 8.29 -8.96
N THR A 71 9.75 8.78 -10.03
CA THR A 71 9.57 10.16 -10.49
C THR A 71 8.65 10.17 -11.71
N GLY A 72 7.84 11.23 -11.85
CA GLY A 72 6.95 11.41 -13.00
C GLY A 72 5.68 10.55 -13.01
N VAL A 73 5.44 9.73 -11.98
CA VAL A 73 4.17 8.99 -11.85
C VAL A 73 3.09 9.91 -11.29
N SER A 74 2.00 10.08 -12.03
CA SER A 74 0.82 10.82 -11.56
C SER A 74 0.10 10.05 -10.46
N THR A 75 -0.13 10.69 -9.31
CA THR A 75 -0.81 10.09 -8.15
C THR A 75 -2.31 10.40 -8.10
N ARG A 76 -2.85 11.10 -9.09
CA ARG A 76 -4.26 11.55 -9.11
C ARG A 76 -5.25 10.39 -8.97
N GLU A 77 -5.04 9.31 -9.72
CA GLU A 77 -5.91 8.13 -9.67
C GLU A 77 -5.86 7.44 -8.32
N ALA A 78 -4.70 7.40 -7.67
CA ALA A 78 -4.55 6.85 -6.32
C ALA A 78 -5.41 7.63 -5.30
N TRP A 79 -5.35 8.96 -5.36
CA TRP A 79 -6.15 9.82 -4.47
C TRP A 79 -7.65 9.77 -4.77
N TYR A 80 -8.04 9.59 -6.03
CA TYR A 80 -9.44 9.36 -6.40
C TYR A 80 -9.98 8.06 -5.78
N VAL A 81 -9.21 6.97 -5.87
CA VAL A 81 -9.57 5.68 -5.25
C VAL A 81 -9.59 5.79 -3.73
N TRP A 82 -8.65 6.51 -3.11
CA TRP A 82 -8.64 6.78 -1.67
C TRP A 82 -9.89 7.52 -1.19
N ASP A 83 -10.31 8.58 -1.89
CA ASP A 83 -11.51 9.34 -1.55
C ASP A 83 -12.79 8.48 -1.64
N GLY A 84 -12.90 7.67 -2.70
CA GLY A 84 -13.96 6.67 -2.82
C GLY A 84 -13.94 5.64 -1.68
N TRP A 85 -12.75 5.11 -1.35
CA TRP A 85 -12.57 4.16 -0.26
C TRP A 85 -12.95 4.74 1.11
N CYS A 86 -12.58 6.00 1.38
CA CYS A 86 -12.95 6.70 2.62
C CYS A 86 -14.46 6.79 2.79
N ARG A 87 -15.18 7.16 1.72
CA ARG A 87 -16.65 7.23 1.72
C ARG A 87 -17.28 5.86 2.01
N LEU A 88 -16.78 4.81 1.39
CA LEU A 88 -17.29 3.45 1.57
C LEU A 88 -17.01 2.88 2.98
N ASN A 89 -15.89 3.26 3.60
CA ASN A 89 -15.46 2.73 4.91
C ASN A 89 -15.77 3.67 6.08
N GLY A 90 -16.39 4.82 5.81
CA GLY A 90 -16.75 5.81 6.83
C GLY A 90 -15.55 6.45 7.53
N VAL A 91 -14.45 6.66 6.82
CA VAL A 91 -13.30 7.44 7.32
C VAL A 91 -13.66 8.91 7.29
N LYS A 92 -13.59 9.58 8.44
CA LYS A 92 -14.04 10.98 8.60
C LYS A 92 -12.92 11.98 8.37
N SER A 93 -11.71 11.61 8.76
CA SER A 93 -10.51 12.39 8.54
C SER A 93 -9.30 11.46 8.45
N TRP A 94 -8.26 11.93 7.81
CA TRP A 94 -7.01 11.19 7.68
C TRP A 94 -5.84 12.17 7.59
N THR A 95 -4.63 11.67 7.77
CA THR A 95 -3.39 12.45 7.66
C THR A 95 -2.37 11.67 6.85
N ASP A 96 -1.69 12.33 5.92
CA ASP A 96 -0.51 11.77 5.27
C ASP A 96 0.65 11.72 6.27
N VAL A 97 1.12 10.50 6.56
CA VAL A 97 2.20 10.22 7.52
C VAL A 97 3.45 9.67 6.83
N THR A 98 3.54 9.77 5.51
CA THR A 98 4.65 9.25 4.68
C THR A 98 6.01 9.74 5.18
N SER A 99 6.12 11.00 5.60
CA SER A 99 7.35 11.60 6.11
C SER A 99 7.90 10.92 7.37
N ARG A 100 7.04 10.30 8.18
CA ARG A 100 7.46 9.53 9.37
C ARG A 100 8.29 8.30 8.99
N TYR A 101 8.07 7.78 7.79
CA TYR A 101 8.75 6.58 7.30
C TYR A 101 9.99 6.91 6.46
N ARG A 102 10.05 8.12 5.87
CA ARG A 102 11.18 8.55 5.04
C ARG A 102 12.49 8.74 5.79
N GLN A 103 12.45 9.06 7.08
CA GLN A 103 13.66 9.30 7.88
C GLN A 103 14.55 8.05 8.01
N ASP A 104 13.95 6.86 7.91
CA ASP A 104 14.64 5.59 8.05
C ASP A 104 14.82 4.86 6.70
N MET A 105 14.54 5.53 5.58
CA MET A 105 14.69 4.94 4.25
C MET A 105 16.15 5.03 3.79
N PRO A 106 16.68 3.99 3.13
CA PRO A 106 17.98 4.10 2.49
C PRO A 106 17.95 5.21 1.42
N SER A 107 18.96 6.07 1.41
CA SER A 107 19.14 7.03 0.32
C SER A 107 19.18 6.30 -1.03
N ALA A 108 18.41 6.79 -1.99
CA ALA A 108 18.35 6.28 -3.35
C ALA A 108 19.71 6.36 -4.07
#